data_AF-A0A938LGW3-F1
#
_entry.id   AF-A0A938LGW3-F1
#
_cell.length_a   1.000
_cell.length_b   1.000
_cell.length_c   1.000
_cell.angle_alpha   90.00
_cell.angle_beta   90.00
_cell.angle_gamma   90.00
#
_symmetry.space_group_name_H-M   'P 1'
#
loop_
_entity.id
_entity.type
_entity.pdbx_description
1 polymer ?
#
loop_
_entity_poly.entity_id
_entity_poly.type
_entity_poly.pdbx_seq_one_letter_code
_entity_poly.pdbx_strand_id
1 'polypeptide(L)'
;MGTSRQAVRRVLPAAPLPVRPAFKRQFLDFERGIRMGGLEPHERITQIIKYALVQRHGRDFIIDKWGRGRYWQWICWVVRANREAKPISGGYNFSCAKFFVSLDREERTLDAGMQVERALARRGAGQADEVHAEEDWDFWRLVRGLRKGSPLEKELARLVAAEGFTAHVGGTSSATHTFRGRRWGGGAALRRALRSVPDDAWGWFQAYYSIGEKELAGMDGSEIIAAVLAIFDEVAPAMNLVMSEPFLAVGRRALPAAGL
;
A
#
# COMPACT_ATOMS: atom_id res chain seq x y z
N MET A 1 21.17 0.14 -49.95
CA MET A 1 20.74 -0.65 -48.79
C MET A 1 20.18 0.34 -47.77
N GLY A 2 18.89 0.50 -47.50
CA GLY A 2 17.80 -0.48 -47.51
C GLY A 2 17.23 -0.63 -46.09
N THR A 3 16.49 0.39 -45.64
CA THR A 3 15.31 0.39 -44.72
C THR A 3 15.14 -0.64 -43.60
N SER A 4 14.81 -0.17 -42.38
CA SER A 4 13.52 -0.37 -41.66
C SER A 4 13.66 -0.03 -40.16
N ARG A 5 13.17 1.13 -39.68
CA ARG A 5 11.87 1.38 -39.00
C ARG A 5 11.65 0.68 -37.63
N GLN A 6 11.56 1.55 -36.61
CA GLN A 6 10.59 1.57 -35.48
C GLN A 6 10.39 0.32 -34.60
N ALA A 7 10.61 0.51 -33.29
CA ALA A 7 9.53 0.40 -32.31
C ALA A 7 9.83 1.25 -31.07
N VAL A 8 8.95 2.23 -30.85
CA VAL A 8 8.90 3.15 -29.71
C VAL A 8 8.33 2.42 -28.50
N ARG A 9 8.97 2.58 -27.33
CA ARG A 9 8.22 2.82 -26.09
C ARG A 9 8.90 3.93 -25.30
N ARG A 10 8.53 5.16 -25.68
CA ARG A 10 8.42 6.29 -24.76
C ARG A 10 7.74 5.75 -23.49
N VAL A 11 8.46 5.68 -22.38
CA VAL A 11 7.80 5.90 -21.10
C VAL A 11 7.37 7.35 -21.18
N LEU A 12 6.09 7.57 -21.47
CA LEU A 12 5.49 8.90 -21.34
C LEU A 12 5.90 9.41 -19.96
N PRO A 13 6.53 10.60 -19.82
CA PRO A 13 6.50 11.25 -18.53
C PRO A 13 5.02 11.33 -18.16
N ALA A 14 4.67 10.85 -16.96
CA ALA A 14 3.34 11.09 -16.43
C ALA A 14 3.07 12.58 -16.63
N ALA A 15 2.00 12.92 -17.37
CA ALA A 15 1.68 14.31 -17.64
C ALA A 15 1.73 15.07 -16.30
N PRO A 16 2.32 16.27 -16.24
CA PRO A 16 2.13 17.14 -15.08
C PRO A 16 0.63 17.19 -14.82
N LEU A 17 0.18 17.01 -13.56
CA LEU A 17 -1.21 17.32 -13.25
C LEU A 17 -1.44 18.75 -13.76
N PRO A 18 -2.29 19.00 -14.76
CA PRO A 18 -2.39 20.34 -15.35
C PRO A 18 -3.06 21.35 -14.42
N VAL A 19 -3.40 20.96 -13.19
CA VAL A 19 -4.25 21.71 -12.27
C VAL A 19 -3.83 21.36 -10.84
N ARG A 20 -3.80 22.36 -9.95
CA ARG A 20 -3.63 22.17 -8.50
C ARG A 20 -4.58 21.05 -8.01
N PRO A 21 -4.13 20.12 -7.16
CA PRO A 21 -5.00 19.12 -6.57
C PRO A 21 -6.26 19.78 -5.99
N ALA A 22 -7.43 19.31 -6.41
CA ALA A 22 -8.73 19.81 -5.96
C ALA A 22 -9.52 18.71 -5.25
N PHE A 23 -8.83 17.81 -4.56
CA PHE A 23 -9.48 16.86 -3.67
C PHE A 23 -10.33 17.62 -2.64
N LYS A 24 -11.48 17.06 -2.29
CA LYS A 24 -12.40 17.67 -1.32
C LYS A 24 -12.70 16.65 -0.23
N ARG A 25 -12.73 17.09 1.03
CA ARG A 25 -13.08 16.24 2.17
C ARG A 25 -14.40 15.49 1.95
N GLN A 26 -15.38 16.11 1.28
CA GLN A 26 -16.69 15.52 0.96
C GLN A 26 -16.61 14.30 0.03
N PHE A 27 -15.43 13.99 -0.54
CA PHE A 27 -15.19 12.77 -1.28
C PHE A 27 -14.87 11.58 -0.34
N LEU A 28 -14.65 11.83 0.95
CA LEU A 28 -14.64 10.81 1.98
C LEU A 28 -16.04 10.74 2.61
N ASP A 29 -16.77 9.68 2.28
CA ASP A 29 -18.11 9.43 2.79
C ASP A 29 -18.07 8.17 3.66
N PHE A 30 -18.18 8.31 4.98
CA PHE A 30 -18.11 7.17 5.92
C PHE A 30 -19.29 6.18 5.78
N GLU A 31 -20.33 6.54 5.03
CA GLU A 31 -21.43 5.63 4.73
C GLU A 31 -21.23 4.90 3.40
N ARG A 32 -20.58 5.53 2.43
CA ARG A 32 -20.49 4.99 1.05
C ARG A 32 -19.09 4.59 0.62
N GLY A 33 -18.04 5.15 1.21
CA GLY A 33 -16.63 5.00 0.86
C GLY A 33 -16.02 6.25 0.22
N ILE A 34 -14.88 6.05 -0.43
CA ILE A 34 -14.11 7.07 -1.12
C ILE A 34 -14.72 7.30 -2.50
N ARG A 35 -15.21 8.51 -2.76
CA ARG A 35 -15.81 8.88 -4.04
C ARG A 35 -14.76 8.92 -5.15
N MET A 36 -15.04 8.19 -6.22
CA MET A 36 -14.20 8.07 -7.41
C MET A 36 -14.95 8.38 -8.72
N GLY A 37 -16.28 8.23 -8.72
CA GLY A 37 -17.11 8.44 -9.90
C GLY A 37 -17.56 9.90 -10.07
N GLY A 38 -17.58 10.36 -11.32
CA GLY A 38 -18.02 11.72 -11.68
C GLY A 38 -17.13 12.82 -11.12
N LEU A 39 -15.82 12.53 -11.01
CA LEU A 39 -14.77 13.46 -10.60
C LEU A 39 -13.76 13.62 -11.74
N GLU A 40 -13.18 14.80 -11.89
CA GLU A 40 -12.06 15.03 -12.80
C GLU A 40 -10.75 14.42 -12.27
N PRO A 41 -9.74 14.13 -13.11
CA PRO A 41 -8.49 13.53 -12.66
C PRO A 41 -7.82 14.30 -11.51
N HIS A 42 -7.85 15.63 -11.52
CA HIS A 42 -7.25 16.49 -10.49
C HIS A 42 -8.08 16.56 -9.18
N GLU A 43 -9.28 15.97 -9.16
CA GLU A 43 -10.12 15.80 -7.97
C GLU A 43 -10.00 14.38 -7.38
N ARG A 44 -9.47 13.41 -8.15
CA ARG A 44 -9.39 11.99 -7.75
C ARG A 44 -8.14 11.72 -6.93
N ILE A 45 -8.33 11.26 -5.69
CA ILE A 45 -7.23 10.83 -4.80
C ILE A 45 -6.27 9.85 -5.47
N THR A 46 -6.77 8.94 -6.31
CA THR A 46 -5.95 7.97 -7.06
C THR A 46 -4.88 8.64 -7.93
N GLN A 47 -5.28 9.63 -8.72
CA GLN A 47 -4.40 10.31 -9.67
C GLN A 47 -3.50 11.33 -8.97
N ILE A 48 -4.05 12.05 -7.98
CA ILE A 48 -3.30 13.01 -7.18
C ILE A 48 -2.14 12.32 -6.46
N ILE A 49 -2.43 11.23 -5.73
CA ILE A 49 -1.41 10.48 -5.01
C ILE A 49 -0.45 9.78 -5.97
N LYS A 50 -0.94 9.17 -7.06
CA LYS A 50 -0.05 8.55 -8.05
C LYS A 50 0.95 9.58 -8.59
N TYR A 51 0.48 10.76 -8.96
CA TYR A 51 1.34 11.82 -9.45
C TYR A 51 2.39 12.21 -8.41
N ALA A 52 1.98 12.46 -7.16
CA ALA A 52 2.89 12.82 -6.08
C ALA A 52 3.95 11.73 -5.82
N LEU A 53 3.56 10.44 -5.80
CA LEU A 53 4.48 9.32 -5.64
C LEU A 53 5.50 9.22 -6.79
N VAL A 54 5.04 9.44 -8.03
CA VAL A 54 5.93 9.47 -9.21
C VAL A 54 6.94 10.61 -9.10
N GLN A 55 6.51 11.81 -8.71
CA GLN A 55 7.39 12.95 -8.52
C GLN A 55 8.42 12.71 -7.40
N ARG A 56 7.99 12.14 -6.27
CA ARG A 56 8.85 11.89 -5.10
C ARG A 56 9.90 10.81 -5.35
N HIS A 57 9.52 9.74 -6.03
CA HIS A 57 10.36 8.54 -6.13
C HIS A 57 10.97 8.33 -7.51
N GLY A 58 10.53 9.06 -8.54
CA GLY A 58 10.98 8.87 -9.92
C GLY A 58 10.62 7.49 -10.49
N ARG A 59 9.60 6.82 -9.92
CA ARG A 59 9.13 5.48 -10.32
C ARG A 59 7.66 5.53 -10.68
N ASP A 60 7.23 4.68 -11.61
CA ASP A 60 5.80 4.53 -11.92
C ASP A 60 5.09 3.63 -10.90
N PHE A 61 3.80 3.93 -10.68
CA PHE A 61 2.93 3.23 -9.75
C PHE A 61 1.66 2.76 -10.47
N ILE A 62 1.25 1.52 -10.22
CA ILE A 62 -0.01 0.95 -10.70
C ILE A 62 -1.07 1.22 -9.64
N ILE A 63 -2.23 1.74 -10.06
CA ILE A 63 -3.38 1.92 -9.18
C ILE A 63 -4.22 0.64 -9.24
N ASP A 64 -4.57 0.11 -8.07
CA ASP A 64 -5.53 -0.98 -7.93
C ASP A 64 -6.48 -0.69 -6.77
N LYS A 65 -7.61 -1.41 -6.68
CA LYS A 65 -8.73 -1.00 -5.83
C LYS A 65 -9.72 -2.12 -5.55
N TRP A 66 -10.41 -1.99 -4.42
CA TRP A 66 -11.56 -2.80 -4.07
C TRP A 66 -12.79 -1.93 -3.80
N GLY A 67 -13.91 -2.28 -4.45
CA GLY A 67 -15.15 -1.53 -4.45
C GLY A 67 -15.84 -1.52 -5.81
N ARG A 68 -17.08 -1.01 -5.86
CA ARG A 68 -17.91 -1.00 -7.07
C ARG A 68 -18.50 0.38 -7.34
N GLY A 69 -18.67 0.70 -8.62
CA GLY A 69 -19.33 1.95 -9.03
C GLY A 69 -18.56 3.20 -8.61
N ARG A 70 -19.29 4.19 -8.07
CA ARG A 70 -18.79 5.54 -7.79
C ARG A 70 -18.02 5.67 -6.47
N TYR A 71 -18.12 4.70 -5.56
CA TYR A 71 -17.47 4.74 -4.25
C TYR A 71 -16.68 3.46 -4.02
N TRP A 72 -15.42 3.61 -3.62
CA TRP A 72 -14.52 2.49 -3.35
C TRP A 72 -14.14 2.50 -1.87
N GLN A 73 -13.90 1.33 -1.29
CA GLN A 73 -13.57 1.25 0.14
C GLN A 73 -12.06 1.26 0.37
N TRP A 74 -11.32 0.69 -0.57
CA TRP A 74 -9.88 0.51 -0.47
C TRP A 74 -9.22 0.78 -1.82
N ILE A 75 -8.09 1.47 -1.78
CA ILE A 75 -7.31 1.92 -2.94
C ILE A 75 -5.83 1.66 -2.63
N CYS A 76 -5.06 1.22 -3.63
CA CYS A 76 -3.63 1.06 -3.47
C CYS A 76 -2.80 1.52 -4.66
N TRP A 77 -1.51 1.70 -4.39
CA TRP A 77 -0.48 2.06 -5.35
C TRP A 77 0.68 1.06 -5.24
N VAL A 78 0.85 0.25 -6.28
CA VAL A 78 1.90 -0.77 -6.39
C VAL A 78 3.07 -0.20 -7.17
N VAL A 79 4.29 -0.31 -6.64
CA VAL A 79 5.51 0.05 -7.40
C VAL A 79 5.63 -0.86 -8.61
N ARG A 80 5.58 -0.30 -9.82
CA ARG A 80 5.63 -1.07 -11.07
C ARG A 80 6.87 -1.95 -11.16
N ALA A 81 8.03 -1.38 -10.87
CA ALA A 81 9.31 -2.09 -10.97
C ALA A 81 9.36 -3.33 -10.06
N ASN A 82 8.82 -3.24 -8.84
CA ASN A 82 8.71 -4.38 -7.93
C ASN A 82 7.81 -5.49 -8.47
N ARG A 83 6.70 -5.13 -9.14
CA ARG A 83 5.83 -6.11 -9.78
C ARG A 83 6.53 -6.78 -10.97
N GLU A 84 7.20 -5.99 -11.80
CA GLU A 84 7.87 -6.48 -13.02
C GLU A 84 9.15 -7.28 -12.71
N ALA A 85 9.76 -7.09 -11.55
CA ALA A 85 10.93 -7.86 -11.08
C ALA A 85 10.59 -9.29 -10.60
N LYS A 86 9.30 -9.64 -10.47
CA LYS A 86 8.84 -10.95 -9.98
C LYS A 86 8.65 -11.91 -11.16
N PRO A 87 9.53 -12.92 -11.34
CA PRO A 87 9.50 -13.79 -12.50
C PRO A 87 8.28 -14.73 -12.54
N ILE A 88 7.69 -15.05 -11.38
CA ILE A 88 6.57 -15.99 -11.27
C ILE A 88 5.27 -15.23 -11.05
N SER A 89 5.24 -14.28 -10.11
CA SER A 89 4.01 -13.61 -9.68
C SER A 89 3.81 -12.18 -10.19
N GLY A 90 4.61 -11.73 -11.16
CA GLY A 90 4.52 -10.38 -11.73
C GLY A 90 3.22 -10.07 -12.49
N GLY A 91 2.39 -11.09 -12.76
CA GLY A 91 1.03 -10.95 -13.28
C GLY A 91 0.01 -10.45 -12.26
N TYR A 92 0.34 -10.48 -10.96
CA TYR A 92 -0.61 -10.18 -9.88
C TYR A 92 -0.19 -8.97 -9.06
N ASN A 93 -1.08 -7.98 -8.89
CA ASN A 93 -0.79 -6.83 -8.02
C ASN A 93 -0.75 -7.22 -6.54
N PHE A 94 -1.48 -8.26 -6.14
CA PHE A 94 -1.52 -8.74 -4.76
C PHE A 94 -0.26 -9.47 -4.30
N SER A 95 0.62 -9.89 -5.22
CA SER A 95 1.93 -10.45 -4.85
C SER A 95 2.92 -9.41 -4.32
N CYS A 96 2.59 -8.13 -4.45
CA CYS A 96 3.46 -7.00 -4.13
C CYS A 96 3.06 -6.30 -2.84
N ALA A 97 4.05 -5.77 -2.13
CA ALA A 97 3.86 -4.71 -1.17
C ALA A 97 3.35 -3.43 -1.87
N LYS A 98 2.46 -2.70 -1.21
CA LYS A 98 1.79 -1.52 -1.78
C LYS A 98 1.49 -0.48 -0.72
N PHE A 99 1.42 0.78 -1.14
CA PHE A 99 0.75 1.80 -0.35
C PHE A 99 -0.74 1.63 -0.47
N PHE A 100 -1.50 1.93 0.58
CA PHE A 100 -2.96 1.88 0.53
C PHE A 100 -3.61 3.03 1.29
N VAL A 101 -4.85 3.32 0.89
CA VAL A 101 -5.80 4.13 1.66
C VAL A 101 -7.11 3.35 1.77
N SER A 102 -7.73 3.36 2.93
CA SER A 102 -9.05 2.77 3.19
C SER A 102 -9.90 3.72 4.02
N LEU A 103 -11.22 3.65 3.86
CA LEU A 103 -12.14 4.17 4.88
C LEU A 103 -12.65 3.03 5.74
N ASP A 104 -12.41 3.11 7.05
CA ASP A 104 -13.11 2.29 8.02
C ASP A 104 -14.43 2.98 8.38
N ARG A 105 -15.54 2.29 8.14
CA ARG A 105 -16.89 2.83 8.32
C ARG A 105 -17.41 2.64 9.75
N GLU A 106 -16.89 1.64 10.47
CA GLU A 106 -17.28 1.35 11.84
C GLU A 106 -16.52 2.29 12.79
N GLU A 107 -15.20 2.35 12.63
CA GLU A 107 -14.33 3.22 13.42
C GLU A 107 -14.33 4.68 12.92
N ARG A 108 -14.90 4.92 11.74
CA ARG A 108 -14.99 6.23 11.09
C ARG A 108 -13.62 6.88 10.93
N THR A 109 -12.67 6.12 10.38
CA THR A 109 -11.29 6.57 10.12
C THR A 109 -10.91 6.50 8.65
N LEU A 110 -10.02 7.39 8.24
CA LEU A 110 -9.22 7.23 7.02
C LEU A 110 -7.90 6.57 7.41
N ASP A 111 -7.72 5.34 6.96
CA ASP A 111 -6.50 4.58 7.19
C ASP A 111 -5.58 4.72 5.98
N ALA A 112 -4.31 5.05 6.22
CA ALA A 112 -3.28 5.09 5.19
C ALA A 112 -2.02 4.36 5.67
N GLY A 113 -1.33 3.67 4.76
CA GLY A 113 -0.11 2.95 5.13
C GLY A 113 0.40 2.02 4.05
N MET A 114 1.03 0.93 4.48
CA MET A 114 1.48 -0.16 3.60
C MET A 114 0.71 -1.45 3.84
N GLN A 115 0.52 -2.23 2.79
CA GLN A 115 -0.10 -3.55 2.83
C GLN A 115 0.74 -4.58 2.06
N VAL A 116 0.77 -5.80 2.59
CA VAL A 116 1.36 -6.98 1.94
C VAL A 116 0.37 -8.13 2.05
N GLU A 117 0.10 -8.84 0.96
CA GLU A 117 -0.90 -9.90 0.91
C GLU A 117 -0.28 -11.26 0.59
N ARG A 118 -1.02 -12.31 0.95
CA ARG A 118 -0.71 -13.71 0.66
C ARG A 118 -1.99 -14.40 0.20
N ALA A 119 -1.99 -14.93 -1.01
CA ALA A 119 -3.06 -15.85 -1.42
C ALA A 119 -2.89 -17.19 -0.71
N LEU A 120 -3.60 -18.22 -1.19
CA LEU A 120 -3.54 -19.55 -0.63
C LEU A 120 -2.12 -20.10 -0.79
N ALA A 121 -1.49 -20.48 0.31
CA ALA A 121 -0.15 -21.09 0.29
C ALA A 121 -0.19 -22.56 -0.14
N ARG A 122 -1.35 -23.22 -0.05
CA ARG A 122 -1.52 -24.60 -0.50
C ARG A 122 -2.60 -24.70 -1.57
N ARG A 123 -2.36 -25.57 -2.56
CA ARG A 123 -3.39 -26.02 -3.52
C ARG A 123 -4.30 -27.04 -2.84
N GLY A 124 -5.59 -26.71 -2.72
CA GLY A 124 -6.61 -27.70 -2.40
C GLY A 124 -6.87 -28.64 -3.59
N ALA A 125 -7.25 -29.88 -3.32
CA ALA A 125 -7.68 -30.80 -4.39
C ALA A 125 -8.95 -30.23 -5.04
N GLY A 126 -8.91 -29.97 -6.35
CA GLY A 126 -10.05 -29.40 -7.11
C GLY A 126 -10.06 -27.88 -7.27
N GLN A 127 -9.05 -27.15 -6.77
CA GLN A 127 -8.96 -25.68 -6.85
C GLN A 127 -8.01 -25.20 -7.96
N ALA A 128 -8.12 -25.76 -9.18
CA ALA A 128 -7.18 -25.47 -10.26
C ALA A 128 -7.16 -23.98 -10.70
N ASP A 129 -8.27 -23.27 -10.47
CA ASP A 129 -8.45 -21.86 -10.87
C ASP A 129 -8.17 -20.86 -9.75
N GLU A 130 -7.82 -21.33 -8.54
CA GLU A 130 -7.50 -20.43 -7.43
C GLU A 130 -6.08 -19.89 -7.55
N VAL A 131 -5.89 -18.65 -7.06
CA VAL A 131 -4.56 -18.05 -7.05
C VAL A 131 -3.79 -18.52 -5.84
N HIS A 132 -2.55 -18.94 -6.06
CA HIS A 132 -1.66 -19.41 -5.00
C HIS A 132 -0.50 -18.44 -4.77
N ALA A 133 -0.07 -18.37 -3.52
CA ALA A 133 1.08 -17.57 -3.14
C ALA A 133 2.38 -18.22 -3.61
N GLU A 134 3.01 -17.61 -4.60
CA GLU A 134 4.28 -18.04 -5.18
C GLU A 134 5.48 -17.60 -4.32
N GLU A 135 6.63 -18.22 -4.51
CA GLU A 135 7.83 -18.01 -3.67
C GLU A 135 8.40 -16.58 -3.72
N ASP A 136 8.15 -15.85 -4.80
CA ASP A 136 8.63 -14.48 -5.05
C ASP A 136 7.66 -13.39 -4.52
N TRP A 137 6.60 -13.78 -3.80
CA TRP A 137 5.69 -12.83 -3.16
C TRP A 137 6.38 -12.06 -2.02
N ASP A 138 6.06 -10.78 -1.90
CA ASP A 138 6.67 -9.90 -0.89
C ASP A 138 6.28 -10.32 0.53
N PHE A 139 5.16 -11.04 0.69
CA PHE A 139 4.76 -11.64 1.96
C PHE A 139 5.85 -12.57 2.54
N TRP A 140 6.48 -13.38 1.70
CA TRP A 140 7.54 -14.27 2.17
C TRP A 140 8.80 -13.49 2.55
N ARG A 141 9.07 -12.36 1.88
CA ARG A 141 10.15 -11.44 2.27
C ARG A 141 9.85 -10.78 3.61
N LEU A 142 8.62 -10.32 3.85
CA LEU A 142 8.15 -9.83 5.15
C LEU A 142 8.38 -10.87 6.25
N VAL A 143 7.87 -12.09 6.09
CA VAL A 143 8.03 -13.17 7.08
C VAL A 143 9.50 -13.49 7.36
N ARG A 144 10.36 -13.52 6.32
CA ARG A 144 11.80 -13.80 6.46
C ARG A 144 12.58 -12.63 7.09
N GLY A 145 12.15 -11.40 6.82
CA GLY A 145 12.77 -10.16 7.29
C GLY A 145 12.51 -9.87 8.77
N LEU A 146 11.45 -10.42 9.36
CA LEU A 146 11.12 -10.30 10.78
C LEU A 146 12.00 -11.19 11.67
N ARG A 147 13.29 -10.84 11.75
CA ARG A 147 14.27 -11.41 12.68
C ARG A 147 14.59 -10.38 13.76
N LYS A 148 14.93 -10.87 14.95
CA LYS A 148 15.33 -9.99 16.06
C LYS A 148 16.51 -9.09 15.64
N GLY A 149 16.38 -7.79 15.84
CA GLY A 149 17.37 -6.76 15.50
C GLY A 149 17.46 -6.42 14.01
N SER A 150 16.63 -7.01 13.14
CA SER A 150 16.70 -6.74 11.70
C SER A 150 16.27 -5.30 11.37
N PRO A 151 16.68 -4.75 10.22
CA PRO A 151 16.19 -3.45 9.76
C PRO A 151 14.66 -3.39 9.70
N LEU A 152 14.01 -4.47 9.26
CA LEU A 152 12.55 -4.53 9.15
C LEU A 152 11.88 -4.52 10.53
N GLU A 153 12.40 -5.26 11.50
CA GLU A 153 11.87 -5.21 12.86
C GLU A 153 12.04 -3.81 13.46
N LYS A 154 13.19 -3.15 13.23
CA LYS A 154 13.45 -1.80 13.74
C LYS A 154 12.49 -0.77 13.15
N GLU A 155 12.26 -0.78 11.84
CA GLU A 155 11.31 0.13 11.20
C GLU A 155 9.87 -0.10 11.67
N LEU A 156 9.44 -1.36 11.78
CA LEU A 156 8.10 -1.65 12.28
C LEU A 156 7.96 -1.34 13.78
N ALA A 157 8.99 -1.55 14.58
CA ALA A 157 8.98 -1.17 15.99
C ALA A 157 8.90 0.35 16.15
N ARG A 158 9.62 1.11 15.34
CA ARG A 158 9.52 2.58 15.30
C ARG A 158 8.09 3.01 15.01
N LEU A 159 7.52 2.54 13.90
CA LEU A 159 6.16 2.90 13.49
C LEU A 159 5.13 2.49 14.55
N VAL A 160 5.11 1.21 14.93
CA VAL A 160 4.01 0.61 15.69
C VAL A 160 4.16 0.82 17.19
N ALA A 161 5.38 0.74 17.73
CA ALA A 161 5.60 0.85 19.17
C ALA A 161 5.82 2.29 19.64
N ALA A 162 6.39 3.16 18.79
CA ALA A 162 6.79 4.51 19.17
C ALA A 162 5.99 5.63 18.51
N GLU A 163 5.59 5.49 17.25
CA GLU A 163 5.00 6.60 16.46
C GLU A 163 3.49 6.46 16.22
N GLY A 164 2.84 5.55 16.95
CA GLY A 164 1.38 5.48 17.01
C GLY A 164 0.70 4.75 15.86
N PHE A 165 1.46 4.18 14.91
CA PHE A 165 0.91 3.30 13.87
C PHE A 165 0.34 2.01 14.47
N THR A 166 -0.57 1.40 13.72
CA THR A 166 -1.14 0.10 14.00
C THR A 166 -0.62 -0.91 12.98
N ALA A 167 -0.26 -2.10 13.45
CA ALA A 167 -0.02 -3.24 12.57
C ALA A 167 -1.14 -4.28 12.73
N HIS A 168 -1.72 -4.68 11.60
CA HIS A 168 -2.75 -5.71 11.52
C HIS A 168 -2.24 -6.92 10.74
N VAL A 169 -2.57 -8.11 11.24
CA VAL A 169 -2.48 -9.36 10.50
C VAL A 169 -3.86 -9.99 10.50
N GLY A 170 -4.41 -10.22 9.31
CA GLY A 170 -5.74 -10.81 9.15
C GLY A 170 -5.78 -11.81 8.01
N GLY A 171 -6.92 -12.48 7.89
CA GLY A 171 -7.22 -13.39 6.79
C GLY A 171 -8.72 -13.56 6.61
N THR A 172 -9.16 -14.04 5.45
CA THR A 172 -10.61 -14.21 5.12
C THR A 172 -11.36 -15.12 6.09
N SER A 173 -10.64 -15.92 6.88
CA SER A 173 -11.20 -16.85 7.85
C SER A 173 -10.38 -16.89 9.15
N SER A 174 -9.75 -15.78 9.50
CA SER A 174 -8.86 -15.68 10.67
C SER A 174 -9.18 -14.48 11.53
N ALA A 175 -9.02 -14.63 12.84
CA ALA A 175 -9.06 -13.50 13.75
C ALA A 175 -7.96 -12.49 13.38
N THR A 176 -8.30 -11.21 13.42
CA THR A 176 -7.33 -10.13 13.21
C THR A 176 -6.46 -10.00 14.45
N HIS A 177 -5.14 -10.09 14.26
CA HIS A 177 -4.16 -9.76 15.28
C HIS A 177 -3.74 -8.29 15.15
N THR A 178 -3.93 -7.53 16.23
CA THR A 178 -3.59 -6.11 16.29
C THR A 178 -2.41 -5.85 17.19
N PHE A 179 -1.43 -5.11 16.65
CA PHE A 179 -0.22 -4.68 17.35
C PHE A 179 -0.19 -3.15 17.37
N ARG A 180 -0.04 -2.56 18.56
CA ARG A 180 0.04 -1.11 18.75
C ARG A 180 0.71 -0.75 20.09
N GLY A 181 1.62 0.22 20.07
CA GLY A 181 2.29 0.74 21.26
C GLY A 181 2.89 -0.38 22.11
N ARG A 182 2.48 -0.45 23.39
CA ARG A 182 2.94 -1.48 24.34
C ARG A 182 2.58 -2.92 23.93
N ARG A 183 1.60 -3.11 23.04
CA ARG A 183 1.19 -4.43 22.51
C ARG A 183 1.99 -4.87 21.28
N TRP A 184 3.07 -4.17 20.91
CA TRP A 184 3.90 -4.52 19.76
C TRP A 184 4.46 -5.96 19.83
N GLY A 185 4.91 -6.42 21.00
CA GLY A 185 5.39 -7.79 21.19
C GLY A 185 6.65 -8.20 20.40
N GLY A 186 7.20 -7.32 19.56
CA GLY A 186 8.40 -7.57 18.76
C GLY A 186 8.12 -8.28 17.43
N GLY A 187 9.13 -8.32 16.56
CA GLY A 187 9.05 -8.95 15.24
C GLY A 187 8.78 -10.46 15.31
N ALA A 188 9.19 -11.13 16.40
CA ALA A 188 8.87 -12.54 16.62
C ALA A 188 7.37 -12.77 16.83
N ALA A 189 6.68 -11.89 17.56
CA ALA A 189 5.23 -11.99 17.76
C ALA A 189 4.48 -11.73 16.45
N LEU A 190 4.86 -10.68 15.72
CA LEU A 190 4.29 -10.39 14.40
C LEU A 190 4.52 -11.54 13.41
N ARG A 191 5.73 -12.11 13.37
CA ARG A 191 6.04 -13.25 12.50
C ARG A 191 5.22 -14.49 12.85
N ARG A 192 4.93 -14.74 14.13
CA ARG A 192 4.03 -15.83 14.53
C ARG A 192 2.61 -15.58 14.03
N ALA A 193 2.08 -14.36 14.18
CA ALA A 193 0.76 -14.01 13.67
C ALA A 193 0.66 -14.16 12.14
N LEU A 194 1.68 -13.75 11.39
CA LEU A 194 1.71 -13.96 9.94
C LEU A 194 1.69 -15.43 9.54
N ARG A 195 2.30 -16.30 10.36
CA ARG A 195 2.35 -17.74 10.13
C ARG A 195 1.12 -18.49 10.65
N SER A 196 0.28 -17.86 11.46
CA SER A 196 -0.97 -18.47 11.93
C SER A 196 -2.12 -18.27 10.97
N VAL A 197 -1.94 -17.50 9.88
CA VAL A 197 -2.91 -17.45 8.79
C VAL A 197 -2.97 -18.83 8.11
N PRO A 198 -4.14 -19.50 8.08
CA PRO A 198 -4.30 -20.82 7.47
C PRO A 198 -3.85 -20.85 6.01
N ASP A 199 -3.19 -21.94 5.58
CA ASP A 199 -2.63 -22.03 4.22
C ASP A 199 -3.65 -22.06 3.08
N ASP A 200 -4.91 -22.36 3.40
CA ASP A 200 -6.06 -22.37 2.51
C ASP A 200 -6.88 -21.07 2.57
N ALA A 201 -6.40 -20.04 3.27
CA ALA A 201 -7.05 -18.74 3.37
C ALA A 201 -6.23 -17.61 2.73
N TRP A 202 -6.91 -16.55 2.29
CA TRP A 202 -6.23 -15.31 1.95
C TRP A 202 -5.76 -14.62 3.22
N GLY A 203 -4.55 -14.07 3.21
CA GLY A 203 -3.92 -13.38 4.33
C GLY A 203 -3.41 -12.01 3.96
N TRP A 204 -3.33 -11.13 4.94
CA TRP A 204 -2.74 -9.81 4.76
C TRP A 204 -2.02 -9.32 6.02
N PHE A 205 -1.07 -8.43 5.76
CA PHE A 205 -0.41 -7.57 6.73
C PHE A 205 -0.66 -6.13 6.34
N GLN A 206 -0.97 -5.28 7.31
CA GLN A 206 -1.00 -3.83 7.15
C GLN A 206 -0.19 -3.18 8.26
N ALA A 207 0.53 -2.11 7.93
CA ALA A 207 1.07 -1.16 8.89
C ALA A 207 0.60 0.24 8.47
N TYR A 208 -0.20 0.89 9.31
CA TYR A 208 -0.96 2.06 8.92
C TYR A 208 -1.22 3.02 10.08
N TYR A 209 -1.55 4.26 9.72
CA TYR A 209 -2.00 5.28 10.64
C TYR A 209 -3.45 5.64 10.31
N SER A 210 -4.26 5.86 11.34
CA SER A 210 -5.68 6.20 11.22
C SER A 210 -5.91 7.67 11.54
N ILE A 211 -6.53 8.39 10.62
CA ILE A 211 -7.00 9.76 10.83
C ILE A 211 -8.50 9.68 11.12
N GLY A 212 -8.92 10.11 12.31
CA GLY A 212 -10.33 10.02 12.73
C GLY A 212 -11.21 11.04 12.02
N GLU A 213 -12.51 10.74 11.86
CA GLU A 213 -13.47 11.66 11.24
C GLU A 213 -13.44 13.07 11.87
N LYS A 214 -13.32 13.17 13.20
CA LYS A 214 -13.24 14.46 13.90
C LYS A 214 -12.04 15.30 13.47
N GLU A 215 -10.90 14.65 13.26
CA GLU A 215 -9.68 15.30 12.76
C GLU A 215 -9.86 15.70 11.31
N LEU A 216 -10.36 14.79 10.47
CA LEU A 216 -10.67 15.05 9.05
C LEU A 216 -11.69 16.18 8.87
N ALA A 217 -12.62 16.37 9.81
CA ALA A 217 -13.60 17.45 9.75
C ALA A 217 -12.95 18.84 9.84
N GLY A 218 -11.79 18.94 10.48
CA GLY A 218 -10.99 20.17 10.56
C GLY A 218 -10.04 20.37 9.38
N MET A 219 -9.95 19.40 8.46
CA MET A 219 -9.01 19.42 7.34
C MET A 219 -9.69 19.77 6.02
N ASP A 220 -9.02 20.57 5.21
CA ASP A 220 -9.35 20.69 3.79
C ASP A 220 -8.78 19.51 2.97
N GLY A 221 -9.15 19.44 1.69
CA GLY A 221 -8.72 18.32 0.86
C GLY A 221 -7.22 18.31 0.55
N SER A 222 -6.54 19.46 0.56
CA SER A 222 -5.10 19.53 0.37
C SER A 222 -4.35 19.01 1.59
N GLU A 223 -4.82 19.35 2.79
CA GLU A 223 -4.29 18.85 4.07
C GLU A 223 -4.46 17.33 4.17
N ILE A 224 -5.61 16.79 3.73
CA ILE A 224 -5.85 15.34 3.71
C ILE A 224 -4.85 14.63 2.80
N ILE A 225 -4.62 15.15 1.58
CA ILE A 225 -3.65 14.58 0.65
C ILE A 225 -2.23 14.66 1.23
N ALA A 226 -1.87 15.80 1.84
CA ALA A 226 -0.57 15.99 2.48
C ALA A 226 -0.36 14.99 3.62
N ALA A 227 -1.37 14.77 4.48
CA ALA A 227 -1.31 13.81 5.58
C ALA A 227 -1.14 12.36 5.08
N VAL A 228 -1.91 11.93 4.08
CA VAL A 228 -1.77 10.60 3.48
C VAL A 228 -0.37 10.40 2.91
N LEU A 229 0.15 11.40 2.20
CA LEU A 229 1.49 11.34 1.63
C LEU A 229 2.59 11.33 2.69
N ALA A 230 2.43 12.05 3.81
CA ALA A 230 3.36 12.00 4.93
C ALA A 230 3.37 10.60 5.58
N ILE A 231 2.19 10.00 5.75
CA ILE A 231 2.08 8.60 6.24
C ILE A 231 2.79 7.64 5.29
N PHE A 232 2.69 7.85 3.96
CA PHE A 232 3.41 7.05 2.98
C PHE A 232 4.93 7.20 3.08
N ASP A 233 5.43 8.42 3.34
CA ASP A 233 6.86 8.64 3.56
C ASP A 233 7.37 7.87 4.78
N GLU A 234 6.56 7.78 5.84
CA GLU A 234 6.91 7.06 7.07
C GLU A 234 6.96 5.54 6.91
N VAL A 235 6.04 4.95 6.14
CA VAL A 235 6.01 3.49 5.90
C VAL A 235 6.93 3.06 4.75
N ALA A 236 7.38 3.99 3.90
CA ALA A 236 8.20 3.68 2.74
C ALA A 236 9.49 2.89 3.08
N PRO A 237 10.25 3.18 4.15
CA PRO A 237 11.42 2.38 4.53
C PRO A 237 11.07 0.92 4.84
N ALA A 238 10.00 0.67 5.60
CA ALA A 238 9.53 -0.69 5.90
C ALA A 238 9.06 -1.40 4.63
N MET A 239 8.35 -0.69 3.75
CA MET A 239 7.89 -1.23 2.46
C MET A 239 9.07 -1.61 1.56
N ASN A 240 10.13 -0.79 1.51
CA ASN A 240 11.32 -1.04 0.72
C ASN A 240 12.05 -2.33 1.13
N LEU A 241 12.02 -2.66 2.43
CA LEU A 241 12.68 -3.85 3.00
C LEU A 241 11.98 -5.18 2.68
N VAL A 242 10.74 -5.13 2.18
CA VAL A 242 9.97 -6.34 1.83
C VAL A 242 9.80 -6.53 0.33
N MET A 243 10.27 -5.58 -0.49
CA MET A 243 10.17 -5.64 -1.95
C MET A 243 11.26 -6.52 -2.58
N SER A 244 10.97 -7.01 -3.78
CA SER A 244 11.95 -7.63 -4.66
C SER A 244 12.81 -6.60 -5.38
N GLU A 245 12.20 -5.50 -5.84
CA GLU A 245 12.89 -4.34 -6.40
C GLU A 245 12.51 -3.08 -5.57
N PRO A 246 13.41 -2.62 -4.69
CA PRO A 246 13.17 -1.44 -3.85
C PRO A 246 13.09 -0.15 -4.67
N PHE A 247 12.24 0.81 -4.27
CA PHE A 247 12.06 2.09 -4.96
C PHE A 247 12.80 3.25 -4.30
N LEU A 248 13.18 3.13 -3.02
CA LEU A 248 14.07 4.07 -2.36
C LEU A 248 15.52 3.66 -2.57
N ALA A 249 16.39 4.64 -2.86
CA ALA A 249 17.83 4.43 -2.80
C ALA A 249 18.25 4.09 -1.35
N VAL A 250 19.18 3.14 -1.19
CA VAL A 250 19.68 2.71 0.12
C VAL A 250 20.15 3.93 0.92
N GLY A 251 19.58 4.14 2.12
CA GLY A 251 19.95 5.22 3.03
C GLY A 251 19.20 6.54 2.86
N ARG A 252 18.24 6.67 1.93
CA ARG A 252 17.39 7.86 1.81
C ARG A 252 16.01 7.63 2.43
N ARG A 253 15.60 8.55 3.32
CA ARG A 253 14.16 8.82 3.54
C ARG A 253 13.62 9.60 2.32
N ALA A 254 12.34 9.43 2.04
CA ALA A 254 11.67 10.24 1.02
C ALA A 254 11.85 11.73 1.37
N LEU A 255 12.20 12.55 0.38
CA LEU A 255 12.26 14.00 0.58
C LEU A 255 10.82 14.50 0.76
N PRO A 256 10.56 15.43 1.70
CA PRO A 256 9.27 16.08 1.77
C PRO A 256 8.98 16.73 0.41
N ALA A 257 7.74 16.59 -0.08
CA ALA A 257 7.34 17.25 -1.31
C ALA A 257 7.53 18.76 -1.16
N ALA A 258 8.31 19.37 -2.06
CA ALA A 258 8.33 20.81 -2.20
C ALA A 258 6.94 21.27 -2.66
N GLY A 259 6.19 21.90 -1.76
CA GLY A 259 4.95 22.65 -2.01
C GLY A 259 3.95 22.01 -2.97
N LEU A 260 2.95 21.29 -2.42
CA LEU A 260 1.65 21.12 -3.07
C LEU A 260 0.74 22.29 -2.72
#